data_AF-A0A9Y2JQD7-F1
#
_entry.id   AF-A0A9Y2JQD7-F1
#
_cell.length_a   1.000
_cell.length_b   1.000
_cell.length_c   1.000
_cell.angle_alpha   90.00
_cell.angle_beta   90.00
_cell.angle_gamma   90.00
#
_symmetry.space_group_name_H-M   'P 1'
#
loop_
_entity.id
_entity.type
_entity.pdbx_description
1 polymer ?
#
loop_
_entity_poly.entity_id
_entity_poly.type
_entity_poly.pdbx_seq_one_letter_code
_entity_poly.pdbx_strand_id
1 'polypeptide(L)' 'MSAIRVLHGAPDDCELAALTAVLHAVSAVRSPEIPGPSVWGDPAWRAREPRPGAGAWRMSGLPH' A
#
# COMPACT_ATOMS: atom_id res chain seq x y z
N MET A 1 14.58 -2.20 -4.81
CA MET A 1 15.93 -2.19 -4.18
C MET A 1 16.37 -0.74 -4.09
N SER A 2 16.52 -0.19 -2.88
CA SER A 2 17.11 1.14 -2.72
C SER A 2 18.63 1.01 -2.68
N ALA A 3 19.34 1.80 -3.48
CA ALA A 3 20.80 1.88 -3.47
C ALA A 3 21.23 3.33 -3.18
N ILE A 4 22.22 3.51 -2.30
CA ILE A 4 22.81 4.80 -1.97
C ILE A 4 24.07 5.00 -2.82
N ARG A 5 24.21 6.16 -3.46
CA ARG A 5 25.41 6.52 -4.23
C ARG A 5 26.17 7.63 -3.53
N VAL A 6 27.44 7.38 -3.22
CA VAL A 6 28.36 8.41 -2.73
C VAL A 6 28.82 9.25 -3.92
N LEU A 7 28.61 10.56 -3.86
CA LEU A 7 29.02 11.50 -4.91
C LEU A 7 30.38 12.16 -4.61
N HIS A 8 30.70 12.32 -3.33
CA HIS A 8 31.92 12.98 -2.85
C HIS A 8 32.45 12.28 -1.58
N GLY A 9 33.76 12.30 -1.37
CA GLY A 9 34.42 11.65 -0.24
C GLY A 9 34.67 10.16 -0.44
N ALA A 10 35.34 9.54 0.54
CA ALA A 10 35.62 8.12 0.59
C ALA A 10 35.25 7.59 2.00
N PRO A 11 33.95 7.44 2.29
CA PRO A 11 33.50 6.97 3.58
C PRO A 11 33.95 5.53 3.80
N ASP A 12 34.23 5.18 5.05
CA ASP A 12 34.55 3.80 5.40
C ASP A 12 33.26 2.95 5.58
N ASP A 13 33.47 1.63 5.70
CA ASP A 13 32.38 0.67 5.85
C ASP A 13 31.56 0.91 7.13
N CYS A 14 32.19 1.43 8.20
CA CYS A 14 31.51 1.73 9.46
C CYS A 14 30.57 2.92 9.32
N GLU A 15 31.00 3.98 8.65
CA GLU A 15 30.20 5.16 8.36
C GLU A 15 29.00 4.82 7.46
N LEU A 16 29.21 4.00 6.42
CA LEU A 16 28.14 3.53 5.55
C LEU A 16 27.12 2.66 6.30
N ALA A 17 27.59 1.79 7.20
CA ALA A 17 26.71 0.97 8.04
C ALA A 17 25.89 1.84 9.00
N ALA A 18 26.51 2.83 9.64
CA ALA A 18 25.84 3.77 10.53
C ALA A 18 24.74 4.57 9.81
N LEU A 19 25.04 5.11 8.63
CA LEU A 19 24.06 5.83 7.81
C LEU A 19 22.89 4.92 7.42
N THR A 20 23.18 3.70 6.97
CA THR A 20 22.16 2.72 6.58
C THR A 20 21.24 2.38 7.75
N ALA A 21 21.80 2.18 8.95
CA ALA A 21 21.03 1.91 10.17
C ALA A 21 20.08 3.07 10.51
N VAL A 22 20.55 4.32 10.42
CA VAL A 22 19.72 5.51 10.66
C VAL A 22 18.58 5.62 9.64
N LEU A 23 18.87 5.43 8.34
CA LEU A 23 17.86 5.46 7.30
C LEU A 23 16.80 4.37 7.49
N HIS A 24 17.22 3.17 7.88
CA HIS A 24 16.30 2.09 8.24
C HIS A 24 15.40 2.48 9.42
N ALA A 25 15.98 3.02 10.50
CA ALA A 25 15.22 3.45 11.67
C ALA A 25 14.17 4.52 11.32
N VAL A 26 14.54 5.54 10.52
CA VAL A 26 13.61 6.59 10.08
C VAL A 26 12.53 6.02 9.16
N SER A 27 12.87 5.09 8.26
CA SER A 27 11.89 4.46 7.38
C SER A 27 10.85 3.64 8.13
N ALA A 28 11.26 2.99 9.23
CA ALA A 28 10.39 2.17 10.06
C ALA A 28 9.35 2.99 10.86
N VAL A 29 9.56 4.30 11.00
CA VAL A 29 8.60 5.23 11.64
C VAL A 29 7.38 5.50 10.75
N ARG A 30 7.40 5.09 9.47
CA ARG A 30 6.17 5.12 8.66
C ARG A 30 5.14 4.21 9.32
N SER A 31 4.09 4.83 9.88
CA SER A 31 2.94 4.10 10.40
C SER A 31 2.44 3.14 9.33
N PRO A 32 2.10 1.90 9.69
CA PRO A 32 1.44 1.01 8.75
C PRO A 32 0.23 1.75 8.19
N GLU A 33 0.16 1.86 6.88
CA GLU A 33 -1.01 2.41 6.21
C GLU A 33 -2.17 1.48 6.57
N ILE A 34 -3.04 1.94 7.47
CA ILE A 34 -4.23 1.19 7.84
C ILE A 34 -5.08 1.18 6.56
N PRO A 35 -5.36 0.01 5.97
CA PRO A 35 -6.21 -0.05 4.80
C PRO A 35 -7.52 0.64 5.13
N GLY A 36 -7.91 1.60 4.29
CA GLY A 36 -9.20 2.26 4.41
C GLY A 36 -10.33 1.22 4.36
N PRO A 37 -11.53 1.56 4.86
CA PRO A 37 -12.67 0.66 4.79
C PRO A 37 -12.91 0.24 3.34
N SER A 38 -13.06 -1.07 3.12
CA SER A 38 -13.38 -1.61 1.80
C SER A 38 -14.72 -1.08 1.33
N VAL A 39 -14.80 -0.60 0.08
CA VAL A 39 -16.06 -0.21 -0.57
C VAL A 39 -17.06 -1.36 -0.55
N TRP A 40 -16.59 -2.62 -0.60
CA TRP A 40 -17.41 -3.82 -0.48
C TRP A 40 -18.01 -4.06 0.91
N GLY A 41 -17.47 -3.39 1.95
CA GLY A 41 -17.96 -3.47 3.33
C GLY A 41 -19.05 -2.47 3.67
N ASP A 42 -19.33 -1.49 2.78
CA ASP A 42 -20.28 -0.41 3.03
C ASP A 42 -21.73 -0.96 3.09
N PRO A 43 -22.48 -0.70 4.19
CA PRO A 43 -23.87 -1.10 4.34
C PRO A 43 -24.80 -0.68 3.20
N ALA A 44 -24.50 0.40 2.46
CA ALA A 44 -25.26 0.80 1.28
C ALA A 44 -25.25 -0.26 0.17
N TRP A 45 -24.18 -1.07 0.10
CA TRP A 45 -24.08 -2.21 -0.82
C TRP A 45 -24.74 -3.49 -0.31
N ARG A 46 -25.24 -3.52 0.94
CA ARG A 46 -25.92 -4.69 1.52
C ARG A 46 -27.34 -4.90 0.96
N ALA A 47 -27.76 -4.18 -0.07
CA ALA A 47 -29.12 -4.26 -0.59
C ALA A 47 -29.17 -4.38 -2.13
N ARG A 48 -29.53 -5.56 -2.63
CA ARG A 48 -30.90 -5.92 -3.05
C ARG A 48 -30.84 -7.36 -3.56
N GLU A 49 -31.85 -8.16 -3.26
CA GLU A 49 -31.96 -9.52 -3.78
C GLU A 49 -31.78 -9.49 -5.31
N PRO A 50 -30.79 -10.22 -5.88
CA PRO A 50 -30.53 -10.16 -7.30
C PRO A 50 -31.78 -10.64 -8.04
N ARG A 51 -32.41 -9.74 -8.79
CA ARG A 51 -33.61 -10.07 -9.57
C ARG A 51 -33.20 -10.99 -10.71
N PRO A 52 -33.71 -12.23 -10.79
CA PRO A 52 -33.42 -13.11 -11.91
C PRO A 52 -34.00 -12.50 -13.19
N GLY A 53 -33.19 -12.39 -14.23
CA GLY A 53 -33.58 -11.83 -15.51
C GLY A 53 -32.48 -11.98 -16.57
N ALA A 54 -32.87 -12.05 -17.84
CA ALA A 54 -31.92 -12.13 -18.94
C ALA A 54 -30.96 -10.92 -18.90
N GLY A 55 -29.65 -11.19 -18.77
CA GLY A 55 -28.63 -10.15 -18.70
C GLY A 55 -28.34 -9.58 -17.31
N ALA A 56 -29.02 -10.04 -16.25
CA ALA A 56 -28.81 -9.54 -14.88
C ALA A 56 -27.35 -9.71 -14.38
N TRP A 57 -26.67 -10.76 -14.83
CA TRP A 57 -25.26 -11.05 -14.54
C TRP A 57 -24.26 -10.06 -15.16
N ARG A 58 -24.67 -9.23 -16.13
CA ARG A 58 -23.80 -8.20 -16.72
C ARG A 58 -23.67 -6.95 -15.84
N MET A 59 -24.54 -6.80 -14.84
CA MET A 59 -24.54 -5.67 -13.91
C MET A 59 -23.74 -5.93 -12.62
N SER A 60 -23.20 -7.14 -12.42
CA SER A 60 -22.51 -7.54 -11.17
C SER A 60 -21.02 -7.18 -11.13
N GLY A 61 -20.53 -6.38 -12.08
CA GLY A 61 -19.09 -6.20 -12.35
C GLY A 61 -18.47 -4.88 -11.89
N LEU A 62 -18.92 -4.27 -10.79
CA LEU A 62 -18.36 -2.98 -10.31
C LEU A 62 -17.67 -3.09 -8.96
N PRO A 63 -16.55 -2.37 -8.78
CA PRO A 63 -16.66 -0.98 -8.35
C PRO A 63 -15.84 0.03 -9.19
N HIS A 64 -16.24 1.30 -9.11
CA HIS A 64 -15.42 2.49 -9.34
C HIS A 64 -14.75 2.90 -8.03
#